data_AF-A0A5F7ZEZ7-F1
#
_entry.id   AF-A0A5F7ZEZ7-F1
#
_cell.length_a   1.000
_cell.length_b   1.000
_cell.length_c   1.000
_cell.angle_alpha   90.00
_cell.angle_beta   90.00
_cell.angle_gamma   90.00
#
_symmetry.space_group_name_H-M   'P 1'
#
loop_
_entity.id
_entity.type
_entity.pdbx_description
1 polymer ?
#
loop_
_entity_poly.entity_id
_entity_poly.type
_entity_poly.pdbx_seq_one_letter_code
_entity_poly.pdbx_strand_id
1 'polypeptide(L)'
;MGEQRWWMKLSCCASAGPWKPLTWILHSGESMSSPTLGPQPTWLSIQPFCNLMTGSWGWTCPMGAISPTATCLTSSGYQPRPSSSSLCPISSMALAVCVSVQPKTGLIDYDQLALTARLFRPRLIIAGTSAYARLIDYARMREVCDEVKAHLLADMAHISGLVAAKVIPSPFKHADIVTTTTHKTLRGARSGLIFYRKGVKAVDPKTGREIPYTFEDRINFAVFPSLQGGPHNHAIAAVAVALKQACTPMFREYSLQVLKNARAMADALLERGYSLVSGGTDNHLVLVDLRPKGLDGARAERVLELVSITANKNTCPGDRSAITPGGLRLGAPALTSRQFREDDFRRVVDFIDEGVNIGLEVKTKTAKLQDFKSFLLKDSETSQRLADLRQRVEQFARGFPMPGFDEH
;
A
#
# COMPACT_ATOMS: atom_id res chain seq x y z
N MET A 1 -18.48 17.94 -28.46
CA MET A 1 -17.55 17.74 -27.33
C MET A 1 -17.40 16.24 -27.15
N GLY A 2 -16.23 15.68 -27.47
CA GLY A 2 -16.04 14.23 -27.55
C GLY A 2 -15.86 13.59 -26.18
N GLU A 3 -16.78 12.70 -25.80
CA GLU A 3 -16.61 11.79 -24.67
C GLU A 3 -15.42 10.85 -24.91
N GLN A 4 -14.41 10.91 -24.03
CA GLN A 4 -13.30 9.97 -24.06
C GLN A 4 -13.66 8.68 -23.31
N ARG A 5 -13.52 7.54 -23.99
CA ARG A 5 -13.80 6.19 -23.46
C ARG A 5 -12.54 5.51 -22.92
N TRP A 6 -12.72 4.82 -21.80
CA TRP A 6 -11.78 3.88 -21.21
C TRP A 6 -11.94 2.50 -21.81
N TRP A 7 -10.86 1.75 -21.89
CA TRP A 7 -10.85 0.45 -22.52
C TRP A 7 -10.06 -0.54 -21.68
N MET A 8 -10.67 -1.69 -21.43
CA MET A 8 -10.14 -2.80 -20.65
C MET A 8 -9.83 -3.94 -21.61
N LYS A 9 -8.58 -4.42 -21.65
CA LYS A 9 -8.21 -5.58 -22.45
C LYS A 9 -8.20 -6.83 -21.55
N LEU A 10 -9.24 -7.64 -21.69
CA LEU A 10 -9.25 -9.03 -21.20
C LEU A 10 -8.64 -9.90 -22.30
N SER A 11 -7.37 -10.28 -22.18
CA SER A 11 -6.84 -11.35 -23.03
C SER A 11 -7.14 -12.69 -22.37
N CYS A 12 -7.99 -13.51 -22.99
CA CYS A 12 -8.17 -14.90 -22.62
C CYS A 12 -7.42 -15.75 -23.65
N CYS A 13 -6.44 -16.54 -23.21
CA CYS A 13 -5.82 -17.56 -24.05
C CYS A 13 -6.79 -18.73 -24.22
N ALA A 14 -7.64 -18.65 -25.22
CA ALA A 14 -8.27 -19.82 -25.81
C ALA A 14 -8.11 -19.72 -27.33
N SER A 15 -7.24 -20.58 -27.86
CA SER A 15 -7.01 -20.79 -29.29
C SER A 15 -8.26 -21.37 -29.95
N ALA A 16 -9.08 -20.54 -30.61
CA ALA A 16 -10.05 -21.00 -31.62
C ALA A 16 -10.68 -19.84 -32.44
N GLY A 17 -10.00 -19.28 -33.45
CA GLY A 17 -10.66 -18.48 -34.51
C GLY A 17 -10.44 -16.96 -34.48
N PRO A 18 -10.87 -16.22 -35.53
CA PRO A 18 -10.66 -14.77 -35.63
C PRO A 18 -11.68 -14.05 -34.75
N TRP A 19 -11.32 -13.82 -33.49
CA TRP A 19 -12.19 -13.11 -32.55
C TRP A 19 -11.98 -11.60 -32.64
N LYS A 20 -13.06 -10.90 -32.99
CA LYS A 20 -13.17 -9.45 -32.80
C LYS A 20 -12.89 -9.11 -31.32
N PRO A 21 -12.21 -8.00 -31.03
CA PRO A 21 -12.02 -7.54 -29.65
C PRO A 21 -13.39 -7.49 -28.97
N LEU A 22 -13.51 -8.12 -27.80
CA LEU A 22 -14.70 -8.04 -26.97
C LEU A 22 -14.81 -6.62 -26.45
N THR A 23 -15.45 -5.81 -27.27
CA THR A 23 -15.74 -4.40 -27.09
C THR A 23 -16.99 -4.38 -26.22
N TRP A 24 -16.84 -4.25 -24.90
CA TRP A 24 -18.00 -4.03 -24.03
C TRP A 24 -18.56 -2.63 -24.33
N ILE A 25 -19.44 -2.55 -25.32
CA ILE A 25 -20.37 -1.44 -25.49
C ILE A 25 -21.67 -1.90 -24.84
N LEU A 26 -21.88 -1.54 -23.57
CA LEU A 26 -23.21 -1.62 -22.97
C LEU A 26 -24.09 -0.54 -23.62
N HIS A 27 -24.90 -0.95 -24.60
CA HIS A 27 -26.04 -0.16 -25.07
C HIS A 27 -27.19 -0.30 -24.09
N SER A 28 -27.19 0.55 -23.07
CA SER A 28 -28.40 1.05 -22.39
C SER A 28 -28.02 2.22 -21.51
N GLY A 29 -27.89 3.42 -22.10
CA GLY A 29 -28.10 4.71 -21.43
C GLY A 29 -27.16 5.19 -20.31
N GLU A 30 -26.34 4.35 -19.68
CA GLU A 30 -25.46 4.75 -18.58
C GLU A 30 -24.09 4.07 -18.70
N SER A 31 -23.07 4.87 -19.02
CA SER A 31 -21.69 4.43 -19.17
C SER A 31 -21.10 3.96 -17.84
N MET A 32 -20.80 2.67 -17.68
CA MET A 32 -19.93 2.18 -16.61
C MET A 32 -18.46 2.50 -16.92
N SER A 33 -18.07 3.74 -16.67
CA SER A 33 -16.69 4.16 -16.47
C SER A 33 -16.41 4.28 -14.97
N SER A 34 -15.27 3.78 -14.47
CA SER A 34 -14.76 4.31 -13.19
C SER A 34 -14.46 5.80 -13.42
N PRO A 35 -15.13 6.74 -12.72
CA PRO A 35 -15.08 8.16 -13.07
C PRO A 35 -13.76 8.83 -12.62
N THR A 36 -12.72 8.06 -12.31
CA THR A 36 -11.49 8.48 -11.59
C THR A 36 -10.35 8.92 -12.49
N LEU A 37 -10.48 8.69 -13.79
CA LEU A 37 -9.44 8.94 -14.76
C LEU A 37 -9.81 10.19 -15.57
N GLY A 38 -8.94 11.20 -15.57
CA GLY A 38 -9.12 12.46 -16.32
C GLY A 38 -8.98 12.27 -17.85
N PRO A 39 -8.98 13.35 -18.66
CA PRO A 39 -9.05 13.31 -20.14
C PRO A 39 -7.76 12.80 -20.86
N GLN A 40 -6.99 11.92 -20.23
CA GLN A 40 -5.72 11.39 -20.72
C GLN A 40 -5.86 9.88 -20.96
N PRO A 41 -5.52 9.32 -22.13
CA PRO A 41 -5.74 7.91 -22.42
C PRO A 41 -4.81 6.99 -21.59
N THR A 42 -5.33 6.47 -20.47
CA THR A 42 -4.75 5.39 -19.65
C THR A 42 -5.46 4.06 -19.85
N TRP A 43 -4.69 2.96 -19.89
CA TRP A 43 -5.16 1.61 -20.19
C TRP A 43 -4.73 0.64 -19.10
N LEU A 44 -5.44 -0.48 -18.96
CA LEU A 44 -5.37 -1.38 -17.80
C LEU A 44 -5.13 -2.84 -18.22
N SER A 45 -4.14 -3.48 -17.58
CA SER A 45 -3.94 -4.95 -17.58
C SER A 45 -4.32 -5.54 -16.22
N ILE A 46 -5.15 -6.59 -16.24
CA ILE A 46 -5.79 -7.20 -15.04
C ILE A 46 -5.28 -8.63 -14.76
N GLN A 47 -4.35 -9.12 -15.59
CA GLN A 47 -3.82 -10.48 -15.48
C GLN A 47 -2.76 -10.74 -14.39
N PRO A 48 -2.07 -9.75 -13.77
CA PRO A 48 -1.07 -10.06 -12.74
C PRO A 48 -1.64 -10.82 -11.53
N PHE A 49 -1.02 -11.94 -11.16
CA PHE A 49 -1.43 -12.74 -10.00
C PHE A 49 -1.32 -11.96 -8.66
N CYS A 50 -0.31 -11.09 -8.49
CA CYS A 50 -0.13 -10.26 -7.30
C CYS A 50 0.88 -9.12 -7.55
N ASN A 51 0.92 -8.09 -6.68
CA ASN A 51 1.81 -6.93 -6.81
C ASN A 51 3.30 -7.30 -6.84
N LEU A 52 3.68 -8.41 -6.20
CA LEU A 52 5.06 -8.90 -6.19
C LEU A 52 5.59 -9.18 -7.61
N MET A 53 4.70 -9.63 -8.50
CA MET A 53 4.97 -9.80 -9.92
C MET A 53 4.83 -8.46 -10.67
N THR A 54 3.95 -7.54 -10.21
CA THR A 54 3.78 -6.20 -10.80
C THR A 54 5.00 -5.29 -10.72
N GLY A 55 5.78 -5.38 -9.63
CA GLY A 55 7.03 -4.64 -9.49
C GLY A 55 8.16 -5.16 -10.38
N SER A 56 8.10 -6.44 -10.79
CA SER A 56 9.15 -7.12 -11.56
C SER A 56 9.10 -6.86 -13.08
N TRP A 57 8.00 -6.30 -13.61
CA TRP A 57 7.83 -6.07 -15.07
C TRP A 57 8.70 -4.96 -15.64
N GLY A 58 9.14 -4.02 -14.81
CA GLY A 58 10.07 -2.97 -15.24
C GLY A 58 11.46 -3.49 -15.61
N TRP A 59 11.77 -4.77 -15.42
CA TRP A 59 13.16 -5.22 -15.21
C TRP A 59 13.62 -6.37 -16.12
N THR A 60 13.00 -6.59 -17.28
CA THR A 60 13.55 -7.49 -18.31
C THR A 60 14.76 -6.91 -19.05
N CYS A 61 15.21 -5.71 -18.68
CA CYS A 61 16.52 -5.14 -19.01
C CYS A 61 17.19 -4.65 -17.72
N PRO A 62 18.52 -4.81 -17.57
CA PRO A 62 19.25 -4.33 -16.39
C PRO A 62 19.08 -2.81 -16.28
N MET A 63 18.31 -2.37 -15.31
CA MET A 63 17.97 -0.95 -15.11
C MET A 63 18.24 -0.53 -13.66
N GLY A 64 18.52 0.76 -13.46
CA GLY A 64 18.65 1.36 -12.14
C GLY A 64 17.31 1.85 -11.58
N ALA A 65 16.98 1.51 -10.33
CA ALA A 65 15.77 1.92 -9.60
C ALA A 65 16.09 2.87 -8.44
N ILE A 66 15.24 3.87 -8.19
CA ILE A 66 15.21 4.57 -6.89
C ILE A 66 13.83 4.41 -6.22
N SER A 67 13.84 4.10 -4.93
CA SER A 67 12.62 3.98 -4.10
C SER A 67 12.84 4.57 -2.70
N PRO A 68 11.83 5.19 -2.05
CA PRO A 68 11.92 5.61 -0.64
C PRO A 68 12.18 4.43 0.33
N THR A 69 12.64 4.68 1.56
CA THR A 69 12.87 3.60 2.57
C THR A 69 11.60 3.02 3.21
N ALA A 70 10.43 3.63 2.99
CA ALA A 70 9.13 3.20 3.54
C ALA A 70 8.31 2.30 2.60
N THR A 71 8.98 1.73 1.59
CA THR A 71 8.34 1.06 0.47
C THR A 71 8.28 -0.46 0.63
N CYS A 72 7.51 -1.10 -0.26
CA CYS A 72 7.32 -2.55 -0.28
C CYS A 72 8.64 -3.26 -0.59
N LEU A 73 8.82 -4.49 -0.09
CA LEU A 73 9.98 -5.35 -0.40
C LEU A 73 10.23 -5.54 -1.90
N THR A 74 9.27 -5.20 -2.76
CA THR A 74 9.34 -5.19 -4.23
C THR A 74 10.02 -3.97 -4.84
N SER A 75 10.48 -3.00 -4.05
CA SER A 75 11.01 -1.73 -4.60
C SER A 75 12.50 -1.54 -4.30
N SER A 76 12.95 -2.02 -3.14
CA SER A 76 14.36 -2.17 -2.78
C SER A 76 14.48 -2.70 -1.35
N GLY A 77 15.28 -3.75 -1.14
CA GLY A 77 15.73 -4.19 0.18
C GLY A 77 17.16 -4.69 0.06
N TYR A 78 18.13 -3.89 0.51
CA TYR A 78 19.54 -4.28 0.55
C TYR A 78 20.05 -4.11 1.98
N GLN A 79 20.50 -5.21 2.61
CA GLN A 79 21.17 -5.19 3.90
C GLN A 79 22.67 -5.40 3.69
N PRO A 80 23.55 -4.61 4.32
CA PRO A 80 25.00 -4.82 4.24
C PRO A 80 25.43 -5.99 5.15
N ARG A 81 25.13 -7.24 4.79
CA ARG A 81 25.77 -8.46 5.33
C ARG A 81 25.80 -9.59 4.28
N PRO A 82 26.81 -10.47 4.29
CA PRO A 82 27.08 -11.46 3.24
C PRO A 82 26.21 -12.74 3.34
N SER A 83 25.02 -12.67 3.94
CA SER A 83 24.14 -13.84 4.12
C SER A 83 22.82 -13.67 3.36
N SER A 84 22.52 -14.66 2.54
CA SER A 84 21.46 -14.83 1.54
C SER A 84 20.00 -14.73 2.02
N SER A 85 19.70 -14.11 3.16
CA SER A 85 18.34 -14.03 3.69
C SER A 85 17.65 -12.73 3.28
N SER A 86 16.66 -12.85 2.38
CA SER A 86 15.78 -11.82 1.81
C SER A 86 16.38 -10.91 0.72
N LEU A 87 16.94 -11.52 -0.32
CA LEU A 87 17.18 -10.84 -1.59
C LEU A 87 15.82 -10.42 -2.19
N CYS A 88 15.58 -9.12 -2.31
CA CYS A 88 14.56 -8.60 -3.22
C CYS A 88 14.85 -9.17 -4.63
N PRO A 89 13.90 -9.82 -5.32
CA PRO A 89 14.14 -10.34 -6.68
C PRO A 89 14.64 -9.25 -7.64
N ILE A 90 14.27 -8.00 -7.41
CA ILE A 90 14.71 -6.86 -8.20
C ILE A 90 16.16 -6.49 -7.90
N SER A 91 16.63 -6.56 -6.66
CA SER A 91 18.05 -6.30 -6.36
C SER A 91 18.99 -7.35 -6.96
N SER A 92 18.49 -8.55 -7.28
CA SER A 92 19.25 -9.57 -8.03
C SER A 92 19.22 -9.38 -9.54
N MET A 93 18.30 -8.57 -10.08
CA MET A 93 18.11 -8.38 -11.54
C MET A 93 18.40 -6.94 -12.00
N ALA A 94 18.48 -6.00 -11.06
CA ALA A 94 18.54 -4.56 -11.28
C ALA A 94 19.28 -3.86 -10.13
N LEU A 95 19.94 -2.73 -10.43
CA LEU A 95 20.64 -1.94 -9.42
C LEU A 95 19.63 -1.03 -8.72
N ALA A 96 19.35 -1.25 -7.44
CA ALA A 96 18.37 -0.48 -6.69
C ALA A 96 19.04 0.38 -5.62
N VAL A 97 18.67 1.66 -5.55
CA VAL A 97 19.11 2.62 -4.51
C VAL A 97 17.90 3.09 -3.71
N CYS A 98 18.01 3.06 -2.39
CA CYS A 98 16.98 3.56 -1.49
C CYS A 98 17.24 5.04 -1.15
N VAL A 99 16.21 5.87 -1.15
CA VAL A 99 16.27 7.22 -0.56
C VAL A 99 15.58 7.21 0.79
N SER A 100 16.24 7.75 1.80
CA SER A 100 15.73 7.76 3.15
C SER A 100 14.62 8.79 3.37
N VAL A 101 13.80 8.57 4.39
CA VAL A 101 12.95 9.63 4.96
C VAL A 101 13.79 10.50 5.90
N GLN A 102 13.45 11.79 6.00
CA GLN A 102 14.08 12.68 6.96
C GLN A 102 13.73 12.24 8.38
N PRO A 103 14.71 11.87 9.24
CA PRO A 103 14.40 11.32 10.56
C PRO A 103 13.64 12.28 11.48
N LYS A 104 13.84 13.60 11.31
CA LYS A 104 13.20 14.63 12.13
C LYS A 104 11.72 14.80 11.80
N THR A 105 11.36 14.78 10.52
CA THR A 105 10.00 15.06 10.05
C THR A 105 9.23 13.78 9.75
N GLY A 106 9.90 12.66 9.52
CA GLY A 106 9.30 11.41 9.06
C GLY A 106 8.78 11.48 7.62
N LEU A 107 9.13 12.52 6.87
CA LEU A 107 8.70 12.75 5.48
C LEU A 107 9.77 12.27 4.49
N ILE A 108 9.35 11.97 3.26
CA ILE A 108 10.29 11.67 2.16
C ILE A 108 11.18 12.91 1.93
N ASP A 109 12.50 12.69 1.85
CA ASP A 109 13.45 13.74 1.48
C ASP A 109 13.50 13.90 -0.05
N TYR A 110 12.67 14.79 -0.59
CA TYR A 110 12.59 15.01 -2.04
C TYR A 110 13.84 15.70 -2.61
N ASP A 111 14.58 16.45 -1.80
CA ASP A 111 15.80 17.13 -2.25
C ASP A 111 16.97 16.15 -2.32
N GLN A 112 17.10 15.29 -1.31
CA GLN A 112 18.04 14.17 -1.35
C GLN A 112 17.69 13.20 -2.48
N LEU A 113 16.40 12.95 -2.74
CA LEU A 113 15.94 12.16 -3.89
C LEU A 113 16.43 12.78 -5.21
N ALA A 114 16.20 14.08 -5.41
CA ALA A 114 16.61 14.77 -6.62
C ALA A 114 18.14 14.74 -6.80
N LEU A 115 18.89 15.01 -5.73
CA LEU A 115 20.36 14.95 -5.74
C LEU A 115 20.87 13.54 -6.10
N THR A 116 20.30 12.51 -5.48
CA THR A 116 20.71 11.12 -5.71
C THR A 116 20.32 10.66 -7.12
N ALA A 117 19.16 11.08 -7.62
CA ALA A 117 18.72 10.78 -8.98
C ALA A 117 19.67 11.38 -10.03
N ARG A 118 20.20 12.59 -9.83
CA ARG A 118 21.19 13.20 -10.74
C ARG A 118 22.49 12.41 -10.82
N LEU A 119 22.96 11.92 -9.68
CA LEU A 119 24.20 11.15 -9.57
C LEU A 119 24.03 9.73 -10.13
N PHE A 120 22.94 9.06 -9.77
CA PHE A 120 22.68 7.67 -10.09
C PHE A 120 22.07 7.46 -11.48
N ARG A 121 21.36 8.47 -12.01
CA ARG A 121 20.65 8.45 -13.31
C ARG A 121 19.73 7.23 -13.47
N PRO A 122 18.70 7.10 -12.62
CA PRO A 122 17.77 5.97 -12.69
C PRO A 122 17.01 5.95 -14.02
N ARG A 123 16.60 4.75 -14.45
CA ARG A 123 15.66 4.59 -15.58
C ARG A 123 14.21 4.60 -15.10
N LEU A 124 13.98 4.25 -13.83
CA LEU A 124 12.68 4.19 -13.18
C LEU A 124 12.79 4.73 -11.75
N ILE A 125 11.86 5.58 -11.36
CA ILE A 125 11.67 6.02 -9.97
C ILE A 125 10.30 5.53 -9.50
N ILE A 126 10.27 4.92 -8.31
CA ILE A 126 9.06 4.33 -7.72
C ILE A 126 8.49 5.24 -6.63
N ALA A 127 7.25 5.68 -6.83
CA ALA A 127 6.47 6.50 -5.92
C ALA A 127 5.33 5.67 -5.30
N GLY A 128 5.63 4.88 -4.27
CA GLY A 128 4.62 4.08 -3.58
C GLY A 128 5.12 3.55 -2.25
N THR A 129 4.25 3.43 -1.25
CA THR A 129 4.68 3.18 0.15
C THR A 129 3.83 2.11 0.83
N SER A 130 4.43 1.35 1.73
CA SER A 130 3.72 0.39 2.59
C SER A 130 3.48 0.92 4.01
N ALA A 131 4.39 1.74 4.52
CA ALA A 131 4.33 2.29 5.86
C ALA A 131 4.70 3.79 5.81
N TYR A 132 3.78 4.60 5.29
CA TYR A 132 3.90 6.06 5.25
C TYR A 132 2.53 6.67 5.50
N ALA A 133 2.43 7.55 6.51
CA ALA A 133 1.15 8.10 6.97
C ALA A 133 0.73 9.37 6.21
N ARG A 134 1.59 9.87 5.32
CA ARG A 134 1.37 11.11 4.54
C ARG A 134 1.13 10.79 3.07
N LEU A 135 0.75 11.81 2.32
CA LEU A 135 0.59 11.72 0.88
C LEU A 135 1.92 11.97 0.17
N ILE A 136 2.14 11.28 -0.94
CA ILE A 136 3.33 11.48 -1.78
C ILE A 136 3.12 12.71 -2.66
N ASP A 137 4.14 13.56 -2.77
CA ASP A 137 4.16 14.66 -3.71
C ASP A 137 4.51 14.14 -5.11
N TYR A 138 3.49 13.67 -5.83
CA TYR A 138 3.66 13.12 -7.17
C TYR A 138 4.12 14.18 -8.20
N ALA A 139 3.85 15.46 -7.96
CA ALA A 139 4.31 16.53 -8.85
C ALA A 139 5.83 16.68 -8.73
N ARG A 140 6.35 16.74 -7.49
CA ARG A 140 7.79 16.77 -7.24
C ARG A 140 8.51 15.52 -7.76
N MET A 141 7.90 14.34 -7.60
CA MET A 141 8.45 13.10 -8.16
C MET A 141 8.54 13.15 -9.70
N ARG A 142 7.53 13.74 -10.36
CA ARG A 142 7.52 13.91 -11.83
C ARG A 142 8.61 14.86 -12.30
N GLU A 143 8.81 15.99 -11.62
CA GLU A 143 9.89 16.93 -11.94
C GLU A 143 11.25 16.23 -11.97
N VAL A 144 11.55 15.44 -10.93
CA VAL A 144 12.81 14.69 -10.85
C VAL A 144 12.92 13.67 -11.98
N CYS A 145 11.83 12.96 -12.29
CA CYS A 145 11.80 12.01 -13.41
C CYS A 145 12.04 12.70 -14.76
N ASP A 146 11.45 13.87 -14.99
CA ASP A 146 11.66 14.64 -16.23
C ASP A 146 13.11 15.11 -16.36
N GLU A 147 13.69 15.59 -15.27
CA GLU A 147 15.08 16.07 -15.23
C GLU A 147 16.07 14.96 -15.64
N VAL A 148 15.94 13.77 -15.06
CA VAL A 148 16.87 12.65 -15.31
C VAL A 148 16.40 11.70 -16.42
N LYS A 149 15.29 12.02 -17.09
CA LYS A 149 14.64 11.21 -18.14
C LYS A 149 14.29 9.79 -17.68
N ALA A 150 13.80 9.65 -16.46
CA ALA A 150 13.29 8.40 -15.89
C ALA A 150 11.77 8.26 -16.10
N HIS A 151 11.30 7.02 -16.01
CA HIS A 151 9.88 6.70 -15.90
C HIS A 151 9.41 6.85 -14.44
N LEU A 152 8.21 7.41 -14.25
CA LEU A 152 7.56 7.45 -12.94
C LEU A 152 6.57 6.29 -12.79
N LEU A 153 6.88 5.35 -11.89
CA LEU A 153 5.98 4.28 -11.48
C LEU A 153 5.33 4.64 -10.14
N ALA A 154 4.02 4.77 -10.08
CA ALA A 154 3.31 4.90 -8.81
C ALA A 154 2.75 3.55 -8.34
N ASP A 155 3.24 3.03 -7.22
CA ASP A 155 2.64 1.84 -6.57
C ASP A 155 1.63 2.31 -5.51
N MET A 156 0.36 2.34 -5.90
CA MET A 156 -0.73 2.82 -5.06
C MET A 156 -1.42 1.70 -4.26
N ALA A 157 -0.78 0.54 -4.11
CA ALA A 157 -1.40 -0.66 -3.53
C ALA A 157 -2.12 -0.43 -2.19
N HIS A 158 -1.58 0.43 -1.31
CA HIS A 158 -2.19 0.73 -0.01
C HIS A 158 -3.33 1.75 -0.09
N ILE A 159 -3.39 2.59 -1.10
CA ILE A 159 -4.29 3.75 -1.18
C ILE A 159 -5.27 3.69 -2.36
N SER A 160 -5.27 2.62 -3.15
CA SER A 160 -6.06 2.48 -4.37
C SER A 160 -7.56 2.66 -4.16
N GLY A 161 -8.11 2.20 -3.03
CA GLY A 161 -9.51 2.47 -2.69
C GLY A 161 -9.79 3.95 -2.42
N LEU A 162 -8.89 4.64 -1.71
CA LEU A 162 -9.01 6.07 -1.42
C LEU A 162 -8.89 6.92 -2.69
N VAL A 163 -8.00 6.53 -3.60
CA VAL A 163 -7.87 7.14 -4.93
C VAL A 163 -9.14 6.91 -5.74
N ALA A 164 -9.66 5.67 -5.76
CA ALA A 164 -10.88 5.33 -6.50
C ALA A 164 -12.11 6.11 -6.00
N ALA A 165 -12.20 6.31 -4.68
CA ALA A 165 -13.24 7.11 -4.05
C ALA A 165 -13.08 8.63 -4.22
N LYS A 166 -11.96 9.11 -4.77
CA LYS A 166 -11.62 10.54 -4.91
C LYS A 166 -11.61 11.28 -3.57
N VAL A 167 -11.07 10.65 -2.53
CA VAL A 167 -10.92 11.27 -1.20
C VAL A 167 -9.48 11.71 -0.91
N ILE A 168 -8.53 11.33 -1.76
CA ILE A 168 -7.13 11.78 -1.75
C ILE A 168 -6.66 12.09 -3.19
N PRO A 169 -5.52 12.80 -3.37
CA PRO A 169 -4.94 13.07 -4.67
C PRO A 169 -4.61 11.78 -5.46
N SER A 170 -4.83 11.84 -6.77
CA SER A 170 -4.64 10.70 -7.68
C SER A 170 -3.24 10.70 -8.29
N PRO A 171 -2.49 9.58 -8.26
CA PRO A 171 -1.18 9.46 -8.90
C PRO A 171 -1.25 9.50 -10.43
N PHE A 172 -2.43 9.20 -11.02
CA PHE A 172 -2.64 9.14 -12.47
C PHE A 172 -2.43 10.48 -13.19
N LYS A 173 -2.40 11.60 -12.46
CA LYS A 173 -2.08 12.91 -13.01
C LYS A 173 -0.62 13.00 -13.47
N HIS A 174 0.30 12.34 -12.76
CA HIS A 174 1.75 12.54 -12.94
C HIS A 174 2.49 11.27 -13.38
N ALA A 175 2.01 10.09 -12.99
CA ALA A 175 2.68 8.82 -13.25
C ALA A 175 2.58 8.36 -14.71
N ASP A 176 3.64 7.72 -15.19
CA ASP A 176 3.67 7.03 -16.49
C ASP A 176 2.99 5.66 -16.40
N ILE A 177 3.25 4.96 -15.29
CA ILE A 177 2.74 3.63 -14.97
C ILE A 177 2.20 3.66 -13.54
N VAL A 178 1.07 3.01 -13.28
CA VAL A 178 0.50 2.85 -11.93
C VAL A 178 0.26 1.37 -11.66
N THR A 179 0.79 0.84 -10.56
CA THR A 179 0.53 -0.53 -10.10
C THR A 179 -0.29 -0.51 -8.82
N THR A 180 -1.07 -1.57 -8.60
CA THR A 180 -1.81 -1.73 -7.35
C THR A 180 -2.20 -3.18 -7.08
N THR A 181 -2.34 -3.51 -5.80
CA THR A 181 -3.15 -4.65 -5.35
C THR A 181 -4.64 -4.34 -5.40
N THR A 182 -5.46 -5.37 -5.54
CA THR A 182 -6.94 -5.25 -5.50
C THR A 182 -7.56 -5.51 -4.13
N HIS A 183 -6.81 -6.04 -3.15
CA HIS A 183 -7.37 -6.55 -1.89
C HIS A 183 -7.24 -5.64 -0.66
N LYS A 184 -6.44 -4.56 -0.72
CA LYS A 184 -6.22 -3.67 0.44
C LYS A 184 -7.39 -2.68 0.59
N THR A 185 -7.13 -1.38 0.47
CA THR A 185 -8.18 -0.37 0.55
C THR A 185 -9.22 -0.48 -0.55
N LEU A 186 -8.91 -1.13 -1.68
CA LEU A 186 -9.88 -1.44 -2.75
C LEU A 186 -10.85 -2.59 -2.41
N ARG A 187 -10.57 -3.37 -1.34
CA ARG A 187 -11.50 -4.36 -0.75
C ARG A 187 -11.97 -5.49 -1.69
N GLY A 188 -11.17 -5.84 -2.70
CA GLY A 188 -11.43 -6.97 -3.61
C GLY A 188 -10.69 -8.26 -3.26
N ALA A 189 -10.78 -9.26 -4.15
CA ALA A 189 -10.00 -10.48 -4.06
C ALA A 189 -8.49 -10.22 -4.28
N ARG A 190 -7.63 -11.18 -3.93
CA ARG A 190 -6.17 -11.06 -4.15
C ARG A 190 -5.83 -11.15 -5.64
N SER A 191 -5.42 -10.02 -6.22
CA SER A 191 -4.90 -9.88 -7.58
C SER A 191 -4.08 -8.58 -7.70
N GLY A 192 -3.53 -8.30 -8.88
CA GLY A 192 -2.80 -7.08 -9.21
C GLY A 192 -3.30 -6.41 -10.49
N LEU A 193 -3.17 -5.09 -10.57
CA LEU A 193 -3.51 -4.28 -11.73
C LEU A 193 -2.30 -3.46 -12.17
N ILE A 194 -2.12 -3.32 -13.48
CA ILE A 194 -1.11 -2.42 -14.07
C ILE A 194 -1.83 -1.46 -15.02
N PHE A 195 -1.73 -0.18 -14.72
CA PHE A 195 -2.18 0.89 -15.58
C PHE A 195 -0.97 1.53 -16.28
N TYR A 196 -1.15 1.92 -17.53
CA TYR A 196 -0.13 2.61 -18.31
C TYR A 196 -0.71 3.71 -19.19
N ARG A 197 0.06 4.77 -19.40
CA ARG A 197 -0.23 5.80 -20.41
C ARG A 197 -0.13 5.22 -21.82
N LYS A 198 -1.01 5.68 -22.72
CA LYS A 198 -0.90 5.45 -24.16
C LYS A 198 -1.10 6.76 -24.94
N GLY A 199 -1.00 6.72 -26.26
CA GLY A 199 -1.18 7.90 -27.12
C GLY A 199 0.10 8.72 -27.25
N VAL A 200 -0.02 10.01 -27.52
CA VAL A 200 1.13 10.92 -27.73
C VAL A 200 1.71 11.34 -26.38
N LYS A 201 3.00 11.10 -26.18
CA LYS A 201 3.75 11.54 -24.99
C LYS A 201 4.21 12.99 -25.12
N ALA A 202 4.80 13.32 -26.26
CA ALA A 202 5.34 14.64 -26.56
C ALA A 202 5.38 14.84 -28.07
N VAL A 203 5.42 16.09 -28.51
CA VAL A 203 5.73 16.45 -29.90
C VAL A 203 7.16 16.97 -29.91
N ASP A 204 8.00 16.42 -30.78
CA ASP A 204 9.37 16.90 -30.93
C ASP A 204 9.33 18.34 -31.45
N PRO A 205 9.84 19.34 -30.69
CA PRO A 205 9.79 20.73 -31.09
C PRO A 205 10.62 21.04 -32.34
N LYS A 206 11.57 20.17 -32.71
CA LYS A 206 12.44 20.35 -33.88
C LYS A 206 11.84 19.77 -35.15
N THR A 207 11.19 18.61 -35.05
CA THR A 207 10.69 17.88 -36.22
C THR A 207 9.18 17.95 -36.39
N GLY A 208 8.46 18.45 -35.37
CA GLY A 208 7.00 18.43 -35.31
C GLY A 208 6.41 17.01 -35.19
N ARG A 209 7.26 15.98 -35.04
CA ARG A 209 6.83 14.59 -35.03
C ARG A 209 6.29 14.22 -33.66
N GLU A 210 5.14 13.56 -33.64
CA GLU A 210 4.57 12.97 -32.43
C GLU A 210 5.41 11.80 -31.93
N ILE A 211 5.76 11.82 -30.65
CA ILE A 211 6.45 10.75 -29.94
C ILE A 211 5.39 9.98 -29.14
N PRO A 212 5.02 8.75 -29.53
CA PRO A 212 4.02 7.97 -28.82
C PRO A 212 4.58 7.32 -27.56
N TYR A 213 3.69 7.05 -26.59
CA TYR A 213 3.96 6.11 -25.52
C TYR A 213 4.05 4.68 -26.07
N THR A 214 5.02 3.91 -25.56
CA THR A 214 5.29 2.52 -26.01
C THR A 214 5.10 1.50 -24.88
N PHE A 215 4.27 1.81 -23.89
CA PHE A 215 4.12 0.95 -22.70
C PHE A 215 3.20 -0.25 -22.93
N GLU A 216 2.15 -0.09 -23.75
CA GLU A 216 1.10 -1.10 -23.93
C GLU A 216 1.65 -2.46 -24.35
N ASP A 217 2.34 -2.54 -25.49
CA ASP A 217 2.86 -3.79 -26.01
C ASP A 217 3.93 -4.39 -25.10
N ARG A 218 4.82 -3.53 -24.56
CA ARG A 218 5.89 -3.96 -23.66
C ARG A 218 5.36 -4.57 -22.37
N ILE A 219 4.38 -3.93 -21.73
CA ILE A 219 3.80 -4.42 -20.47
C ILE A 219 2.97 -5.67 -20.73
N ASN A 220 2.12 -5.69 -21.76
CA ASN A 220 1.28 -6.85 -22.05
C ASN A 220 2.13 -8.06 -22.44
N PHE A 221 3.16 -7.88 -23.28
CA PHE A 221 4.09 -8.95 -23.68
C PHE A 221 4.91 -9.48 -22.51
N ALA A 222 5.33 -8.58 -21.61
CA ALA A 222 5.98 -8.98 -20.38
C ALA A 222 5.01 -9.88 -19.59
N VAL A 223 3.78 -9.41 -19.32
CA VAL A 223 2.72 -10.16 -18.63
C VAL A 223 2.53 -11.57 -19.18
N PHE A 224 2.27 -11.66 -20.48
CA PHE A 224 2.17 -12.89 -21.23
C PHE A 224 2.72 -12.63 -22.64
N PRO A 225 3.65 -13.45 -23.14
CA PRO A 225 4.03 -14.78 -22.63
C PRO A 225 5.24 -14.81 -21.69
N SER A 226 5.82 -13.66 -21.30
CA SER A 226 7.18 -13.68 -20.72
C SER A 226 7.27 -14.23 -19.28
N LEU A 227 6.38 -13.82 -18.36
CA LEU A 227 6.44 -14.32 -16.96
C LEU A 227 5.24 -15.17 -16.52
N GLN A 228 4.04 -14.97 -17.07
CA GLN A 228 2.85 -15.74 -16.68
C GLN A 228 2.33 -16.61 -17.83
N GLY A 229 1.65 -17.69 -17.47
CA GLY A 229 0.92 -18.57 -18.39
C GLY A 229 -0.57 -18.22 -18.43
N GLY A 230 -1.43 -19.17 -18.05
CA GLY A 230 -2.89 -19.00 -18.07
C GLY A 230 -3.43 -18.00 -17.03
N PRO A 231 -4.41 -17.15 -17.37
CA PRO A 231 -4.98 -16.18 -16.44
C PRO A 231 -5.90 -16.84 -15.38
N HIS A 232 -5.93 -16.28 -14.16
CA HIS A 232 -6.85 -16.70 -13.10
C HIS A 232 -8.23 -16.04 -13.26
N ASN A 233 -9.05 -16.56 -14.19
CA ASN A 233 -10.35 -15.95 -14.54
C ASN A 233 -11.32 -15.78 -13.37
N HIS A 234 -11.30 -16.68 -12.38
CA HIS A 234 -12.10 -16.55 -11.15
C HIS A 234 -11.71 -15.31 -10.33
N ALA A 235 -10.42 -15.02 -10.22
CA ALA A 235 -9.92 -13.82 -9.55
C ALA A 235 -10.25 -12.56 -10.37
N ILE A 236 -10.12 -12.62 -11.70
CA ILE A 236 -10.49 -11.51 -12.60
C ILE A 236 -11.97 -11.15 -12.45
N ALA A 237 -12.85 -12.15 -12.38
CA ALA A 237 -14.28 -11.93 -12.15
C ALA A 237 -14.54 -11.26 -10.79
N ALA A 238 -13.89 -11.72 -9.72
CA ALA A 238 -14.00 -11.11 -8.40
C ALA A 238 -13.47 -9.66 -8.36
N VAL A 239 -12.39 -9.36 -9.11
CA VAL A 239 -11.88 -7.99 -9.28
C VAL A 239 -12.89 -7.10 -9.99
N ALA A 240 -13.57 -7.60 -11.03
CA ALA A 240 -14.61 -6.83 -11.72
C ALA A 240 -15.77 -6.46 -10.78
N VAL A 241 -16.19 -7.38 -9.90
CA VAL A 241 -17.20 -7.10 -8.86
C VAL A 241 -16.72 -6.02 -7.90
N ALA A 242 -15.48 -6.12 -7.40
CA ALA A 242 -14.92 -5.11 -6.50
C ALA A 242 -14.79 -3.73 -7.15
N LEU A 243 -14.38 -3.66 -8.42
CA LEU A 243 -14.31 -2.42 -9.19
C LEU A 243 -15.70 -1.79 -9.38
N LYS A 244 -16.74 -2.60 -9.63
CA LYS A 244 -18.12 -2.13 -9.68
C LYS A 244 -18.55 -1.54 -8.34
N GLN A 245 -18.26 -2.22 -7.22
CA GLN A 245 -18.55 -1.69 -5.88
C GLN A 245 -17.80 -0.37 -5.61
N ALA A 246 -16.53 -0.28 -6.02
CA ALA A 246 -15.70 0.91 -5.80
C ALA A 246 -16.23 2.17 -6.52
N CYS A 247 -17.10 2.03 -7.52
CA CYS A 247 -17.73 3.14 -8.23
C CYS A 247 -19.01 3.67 -7.54
N THR A 248 -19.47 3.03 -6.47
CA THR A 248 -20.72 3.39 -5.80
C THR A 248 -20.53 4.56 -4.81
N PRO A 249 -21.59 5.36 -4.56
CA PRO A 249 -21.56 6.38 -3.50
C PRO A 249 -21.24 5.79 -2.12
N MET A 250 -21.75 4.59 -1.82
CA MET A 250 -21.46 3.87 -0.57
C MET A 250 -19.95 3.67 -0.37
N PHE A 251 -19.21 3.31 -1.42
CA PHE A 251 -17.77 3.11 -1.31
C PHE A 251 -17.00 4.42 -1.07
N ARG A 252 -17.52 5.55 -1.59
CA ARG A 252 -16.98 6.88 -1.28
C ARG A 252 -17.20 7.24 0.18
N GLU A 253 -18.41 7.04 0.71
CA GLU A 253 -18.70 7.27 2.14
C GLU A 253 -17.86 6.38 3.05
N TYR A 254 -17.72 5.09 2.71
CA TYR A 254 -16.80 4.18 3.38
C TYR A 254 -15.36 4.73 3.39
N SER A 255 -14.86 5.21 2.25
CA SER A 255 -13.49 5.72 2.14
C SER A 255 -13.28 7.02 2.91
N LEU A 256 -14.28 7.91 2.96
CA LEU A 256 -14.28 9.09 3.84
C LEU A 256 -14.24 8.68 5.30
N GLN A 257 -15.04 7.69 5.70
CA GLN A 257 -15.07 7.18 7.07
C GLN A 257 -13.72 6.56 7.45
N VAL A 258 -13.02 5.88 6.53
CA VAL A 258 -11.67 5.35 6.77
C VAL A 258 -10.69 6.47 7.15
N LEU A 259 -10.74 7.62 6.48
CA LEU A 259 -9.89 8.77 6.80
C LEU A 259 -10.24 9.38 8.15
N LYS A 260 -11.54 9.57 8.44
CA LYS A 260 -12.01 10.09 9.73
C LYS A 260 -11.60 9.19 10.89
N ASN A 261 -11.77 7.88 10.73
CA ASN A 261 -11.39 6.88 11.72
C ASN A 261 -9.88 6.84 11.95
N ALA A 262 -9.07 6.91 10.88
CA ALA A 262 -7.61 6.97 11.01
C ALA A 262 -7.16 8.25 11.74
N ARG A 263 -7.84 9.38 11.50
CA ARG A 263 -7.61 10.64 12.20
C ARG A 263 -8.02 10.55 13.68
N ALA A 264 -9.21 10.04 13.98
CA ALA A 264 -9.67 9.84 15.35
C ALA A 264 -8.74 8.92 16.16
N MET A 265 -8.24 7.84 15.52
CA MET A 265 -7.23 6.96 16.11
C MET A 265 -5.91 7.70 16.37
N ALA A 266 -5.44 8.51 15.43
CA ALA A 266 -4.23 9.32 15.61
C ALA A 266 -4.38 10.32 16.76
N ASP A 267 -5.49 11.04 16.81
CA ASP A 267 -5.76 12.03 17.85
C ASP A 267 -5.86 11.39 19.24
N ALA A 268 -6.58 10.27 19.37
CA ALA A 268 -6.68 9.53 20.63
C ALA A 268 -5.32 8.96 21.11
N LEU A 269 -4.44 8.55 20.18
CA LEU A 269 -3.08 8.12 20.51
C LEU A 269 -2.24 9.30 21.02
N LEU A 270 -2.34 10.47 20.39
CA LEU A 270 -1.64 11.69 20.83
C LEU A 270 -2.14 12.16 22.20
N GLU A 271 -3.44 12.16 22.44
CA GLU A 271 -4.07 12.48 23.73
C GLU A 271 -3.54 11.59 24.87
N ARG A 272 -3.17 10.33 24.56
CA ARG A 272 -2.59 9.35 25.50
C ARG A 272 -1.06 9.39 25.57
N GLY A 273 -0.43 10.40 24.98
CA GLY A 273 1.02 10.61 25.05
C GLY A 273 1.84 9.68 24.16
N TYR A 274 1.25 9.07 23.13
CA TYR A 274 2.04 8.36 22.11
C TYR A 274 2.68 9.33 21.13
N SER A 275 3.84 8.97 20.61
CA SER A 275 4.48 9.69 19.51
C SER A 275 4.09 9.05 18.18
N LEU A 276 3.72 9.87 17.19
CA LEU A 276 3.40 9.41 15.85
C LEU A 276 4.48 9.84 14.86
N VAL A 277 4.95 8.92 14.02
CA VAL A 277 5.87 9.27 12.93
C VAL A 277 5.17 10.25 12.00
N SER A 278 5.85 11.35 11.67
CA SER A 278 5.28 12.51 10.95
C SER A 278 4.16 13.28 11.66
N GLY A 279 3.93 13.01 12.96
CA GLY A 279 3.00 13.77 13.81
C GLY A 279 1.50 13.50 13.58
N GLY A 280 1.13 12.55 12.72
CA GLY A 280 -0.28 12.27 12.41
C GLY A 280 -0.44 11.45 11.13
N THR A 281 -1.60 11.57 10.50
CA THR A 281 -1.92 10.87 9.25
C THR A 281 -2.81 11.71 8.32
N ASP A 282 -2.63 11.50 7.01
CA ASP A 282 -3.47 12.00 5.92
C ASP A 282 -4.07 10.86 5.09
N ASN A 283 -3.94 9.61 5.55
CA ASN A 283 -4.42 8.43 4.85
C ASN A 283 -5.05 7.40 5.82
N HIS A 284 -5.09 6.12 5.44
CA HIS A 284 -5.77 5.05 6.18
C HIS A 284 -4.95 4.43 7.32
N LEU A 285 -3.68 4.82 7.53
CA LEU A 285 -2.79 4.21 8.52
C LEU A 285 -2.15 5.24 9.45
N VAL A 286 -1.71 4.77 10.63
CA VAL A 286 -0.93 5.53 11.60
C VAL A 286 0.32 4.72 11.96
N LEU A 287 1.44 5.43 12.12
CA LEU A 287 2.71 4.84 12.56
C LEU A 287 3.04 5.37 13.95
N VAL A 288 2.95 4.49 14.93
CA VAL A 288 3.25 4.79 16.33
C VAL A 288 4.72 4.52 16.60
N ASP A 289 5.43 5.48 17.18
CA ASP A 289 6.76 5.31 17.75
C ASP A 289 6.63 5.02 19.25
N LEU A 290 6.99 3.79 19.65
CA LEU A 290 6.90 3.33 21.04
C LEU A 290 8.18 3.59 21.84
N ARG A 291 9.26 4.04 21.19
CA ARG A 291 10.56 4.29 21.84
C ARG A 291 10.46 5.32 22.98
N PRO A 292 9.70 6.44 22.85
CA PRO A 292 9.52 7.39 23.95
C PRO A 292 8.82 6.80 25.17
N LYS A 293 7.93 5.82 24.97
CA LYS A 293 7.32 5.04 26.07
C LYS A 293 8.23 3.96 26.64
N GLY A 294 9.40 3.72 26.03
CA GLY A 294 10.32 2.68 26.46
C GLY A 294 9.85 1.27 26.13
N LEU A 295 9.02 1.06 25.11
CA LEU A 295 8.64 -0.25 24.58
C LEU A 295 9.07 -0.40 23.12
N ASP A 296 9.34 -1.61 22.67
CA ASP A 296 9.59 -1.91 21.25
C ASP A 296 8.37 -2.55 20.60
N GLY A 297 8.29 -2.44 19.27
CA GLY A 297 7.19 -2.96 18.49
C GLY A 297 7.02 -4.47 18.59
N ALA A 298 8.10 -5.23 18.78
CA ALA A 298 8.02 -6.70 18.87
C ALA A 298 7.36 -7.17 20.17
N ARG A 299 7.63 -6.49 21.29
CA ARG A 299 6.95 -6.72 22.57
C ARG A 299 5.49 -6.29 22.52
N ALA A 300 5.23 -5.09 22.01
CA ALA A 300 3.86 -4.57 21.89
C ALA A 300 2.99 -5.45 20.98
N GLU A 301 3.47 -5.81 19.79
CA GLU A 301 2.77 -6.69 18.85
C GLU A 301 2.37 -8.02 19.51
N ARG A 302 3.26 -8.63 20.30
CA ARG A 302 2.95 -9.90 20.97
C ARG A 302 1.87 -9.76 22.04
N VAL A 303 1.90 -8.69 22.84
CA VAL A 303 0.87 -8.46 23.86
C VAL A 303 -0.49 -8.25 23.18
N LEU A 304 -0.53 -7.39 22.17
CA LEU A 304 -1.75 -7.10 21.41
C LEU A 304 -2.32 -8.36 20.74
N GLU A 305 -1.46 -9.22 20.18
CA GLU A 305 -1.86 -10.51 19.60
C GLU A 305 -2.57 -11.42 20.61
N LEU A 306 -2.08 -11.47 21.86
CA LEU A 306 -2.69 -12.30 22.91
C LEU A 306 -4.06 -11.80 23.36
N VAL A 307 -4.37 -10.52 23.10
CA VAL A 307 -5.66 -9.90 23.42
C VAL A 307 -6.55 -9.68 22.20
N SER A 308 -6.31 -10.46 21.13
CA SER A 308 -7.10 -10.44 19.89
C SER A 308 -7.01 -9.13 19.09
N ILE A 309 -5.96 -8.33 19.28
CA ILE A 309 -5.64 -7.14 18.49
C ILE A 309 -4.45 -7.45 17.56
N THR A 310 -4.73 -7.56 16.26
CA THR A 310 -3.68 -7.83 15.27
C THR A 310 -3.11 -6.53 14.72
N ALA A 311 -1.90 -6.18 15.19
CA ALA A 311 -1.10 -5.07 14.69
C ALA A 311 0.20 -5.59 14.07
N ASN A 312 0.97 -4.72 13.44
CA ASN A 312 2.25 -5.09 12.83
C ASN A 312 3.37 -4.20 13.35
N LYS A 313 4.41 -4.82 13.89
CA LYS A 313 5.65 -4.10 14.26
C LYS A 313 6.30 -3.50 13.02
N ASN A 314 6.73 -2.25 13.10
CA ASN A 314 7.24 -1.50 11.95
C ASN A 314 8.44 -0.64 12.34
N THR A 315 9.47 -0.61 11.50
CA THR A 315 10.65 0.24 11.71
C THR A 315 10.26 1.72 11.72
N CYS A 316 10.79 2.47 12.67
CA CYS A 316 10.66 3.92 12.74
C CYS A 316 11.93 4.59 12.17
N PRO A 317 11.83 5.82 11.63
CA PRO A 317 13.01 6.60 11.31
C PRO A 317 13.96 6.70 12.51
N GLY A 318 15.24 6.42 12.28
CA GLY A 318 16.28 6.39 13.32
C GLY A 318 16.50 5.04 14.02
N ASP A 319 15.72 4.00 13.70
CA ASP A 319 16.00 2.66 14.21
C ASP A 319 17.33 2.11 13.66
N ARG A 320 18.16 1.57 14.56
CA ARG A 320 19.47 0.98 14.21
C ARG A 320 19.34 -0.44 13.64
N SER A 321 18.24 -1.14 13.90
CA SER A 321 18.02 -2.53 13.48
C SER A 321 16.59 -2.73 13.00
N ALA A 322 16.45 -3.40 11.85
CA ALA A 322 15.15 -3.81 11.33
C ALA A 322 14.54 -5.00 12.10
N ILE A 323 15.33 -5.72 12.89
CA ILE A 323 14.90 -6.95 13.60
C ILE A 323 14.08 -6.64 14.85
N THR A 324 14.39 -5.52 15.52
CA THR A 324 13.68 -5.08 16.73
C THR A 324 13.18 -3.65 16.49
N PRO A 325 12.13 -3.49 15.67
CA PRO A 325 11.62 -2.18 15.32
C PRO A 325 11.02 -1.46 16.52
N GLY A 326 11.20 -0.14 16.58
CA GLY A 326 10.68 0.71 17.65
C GLY A 326 9.20 1.08 17.51
N GLY A 327 8.54 0.72 16.41
CA GLY A 327 7.20 1.19 16.09
C GLY A 327 6.15 0.13 15.83
N LEU A 328 4.92 0.61 15.73
CA LEU A 328 3.72 -0.19 15.44
C LEU A 328 2.91 0.50 14.34
N ARG A 329 2.51 -0.27 13.31
CA ARG A 329 1.63 0.20 12.24
C ARG A 329 0.20 -0.24 12.48
N LEU A 330 -0.70 0.73 12.51
CA LEU A 330 -2.14 0.56 12.71
C LEU A 330 -2.90 1.07 11.49
N GLY A 331 -4.05 0.49 11.17
CA GLY A 331 -4.83 0.89 10.00
C GLY A 331 -6.33 0.75 10.20
N ALA A 332 -7.09 1.71 9.67
CA ALA A 332 -8.54 1.77 9.80
C ALA A 332 -9.41 0.91 8.83
N PRO A 333 -8.97 0.50 7.61
CA PRO A 333 -9.87 -0.07 6.61
C PRO A 333 -10.69 -1.29 7.03
N ALA A 334 -10.07 -2.22 7.78
CA ALA A 334 -10.71 -3.48 8.15
C ALA A 334 -11.89 -3.26 9.11
N LEU A 335 -11.66 -2.54 10.21
CA LEU A 335 -12.71 -2.25 11.19
C LEU A 335 -13.75 -1.28 10.63
N THR A 336 -13.37 -0.34 9.77
CA THR A 336 -14.33 0.55 9.09
C THR A 336 -15.26 -0.24 8.16
N SER A 337 -14.79 -1.32 7.53
CA SER A 337 -15.64 -2.21 6.73
C SER A 337 -16.67 -2.97 7.60
N ARG A 338 -16.39 -3.10 8.90
CA ARG A 338 -17.32 -3.60 9.92
C ARG A 338 -18.17 -2.50 10.56
N GLN A 339 -18.23 -1.32 9.92
CA GLN A 339 -19.03 -0.17 10.32
C GLN A 339 -18.56 0.57 11.58
N PHE A 340 -17.30 0.36 12.02
CA PHE A 340 -16.72 1.17 13.09
C PHE A 340 -16.69 2.65 12.71
N ARG A 341 -16.94 3.51 13.68
CA ARG A 341 -16.88 4.97 13.61
C ARG A 341 -15.81 5.54 14.55
N GLU A 342 -15.71 6.86 14.61
CA GLU A 342 -14.67 7.60 15.31
C GLU A 342 -14.58 7.21 16.80
N ASP A 343 -15.72 7.12 17.49
CA ASP A 343 -15.77 6.74 18.90
C ASP A 343 -15.34 5.29 19.14
N ASP A 344 -15.67 4.39 18.21
CA ASP A 344 -15.21 3.00 18.27
C ASP A 344 -13.69 2.92 18.12
N PHE A 345 -13.10 3.77 17.27
CA PHE A 345 -11.64 3.86 17.13
C PHE A 345 -10.96 4.46 18.36
N ARG A 346 -11.59 5.41 19.06
CA ARG A 346 -11.12 5.86 20.38
C ARG A 346 -11.11 4.68 21.36
N ARG A 347 -12.17 3.87 21.37
CA ARG A 347 -12.25 2.67 22.21
C ARG A 347 -11.20 1.63 21.85
N VAL A 348 -10.91 1.42 20.56
CA VAL A 348 -9.79 0.57 20.10
C VAL A 348 -8.46 1.07 20.65
N VAL A 349 -8.24 2.39 20.65
CA VAL A 349 -7.03 2.98 21.23
C VAL A 349 -6.95 2.77 22.75
N ASP A 350 -8.06 2.79 23.47
CA ASP A 350 -8.08 2.44 24.90
C ASP A 350 -7.53 1.03 25.15
N PHE A 351 -7.98 0.05 24.37
CA PHE A 351 -7.52 -1.34 24.49
C PHE A 351 -6.05 -1.49 24.09
N ILE A 352 -5.61 -0.77 23.06
CA ILE A 352 -4.20 -0.75 22.66
C ILE A 352 -3.34 -0.18 23.78
N ASP A 353 -3.77 0.92 24.40
CA ASP A 353 -3.04 1.57 25.48
C ASP A 353 -2.93 0.67 26.71
N GLU A 354 -4.01 -0.02 27.08
CA GLU A 354 -4.01 -1.01 28.15
C GLU A 354 -3.03 -2.17 27.86
N GLY A 355 -3.04 -2.70 26.63
CA GLY A 355 -2.09 -3.73 26.20
C GLY A 355 -0.64 -3.25 26.23
N VAL A 356 -0.37 -2.01 25.82
CA VAL A 356 0.98 -1.42 25.92
C VAL A 356 1.42 -1.28 27.38
N ASN A 357 0.53 -0.85 28.27
CA ASN A 357 0.84 -0.70 29.70
C ASN A 357 1.16 -2.06 30.35
N ILE A 358 0.40 -3.12 30.04
CA ILE A 358 0.75 -4.51 30.44
C ILE A 358 2.13 -4.87 29.91
N GLY A 359 2.43 -4.54 28.65
CA GLY A 359 3.74 -4.77 28.05
C GLY A 359 4.89 -4.03 28.75
N LEU A 360 4.66 -2.80 29.22
CA LEU A 360 5.64 -2.03 29.98
C LEU A 360 5.93 -2.67 31.33
N GLU A 361 4.90 -3.09 32.06
CA GLU A 361 5.04 -3.77 33.35
C GLU A 361 5.78 -5.10 33.23
N VAL A 362 5.47 -5.91 32.22
CA VAL A 362 6.19 -7.18 31.99
C VAL A 362 7.64 -6.93 31.57
N LYS A 363 7.90 -5.81 30.87
CA LYS A 363 9.26 -5.43 30.49
C LYS A 363 10.13 -5.06 31.70
N THR A 364 9.58 -4.51 32.79
CA THR A 364 10.39 -4.26 34.00
C THR A 364 10.81 -5.57 34.69
N LYS A 365 10.03 -6.63 34.51
CA LYS A 365 10.27 -7.97 35.06
C LYS A 365 11.15 -8.85 34.17
N THR A 366 11.47 -8.45 32.93
CA THR A 366 12.15 -9.30 31.94
C THR A 366 13.18 -8.54 31.09
N ALA A 367 14.26 -9.22 30.68
CA ALA A 367 15.32 -8.60 29.88
C ALA A 367 15.24 -8.96 28.38
N LYS A 368 15.31 -10.24 28.02
CA LYS A 368 15.31 -10.68 26.62
C LYS A 368 13.90 -10.83 26.07
N LEU A 369 13.76 -10.78 24.74
CA LEU A 369 12.46 -10.93 24.08
C LEU A 369 11.84 -12.33 24.32
N GLN A 370 12.66 -13.38 24.37
CA GLN A 370 12.16 -14.75 24.63
C GLN A 370 11.63 -14.90 26.06
N ASP A 371 12.32 -14.29 27.04
CA ASP A 371 11.90 -14.28 28.43
C ASP A 371 10.59 -13.50 28.56
N PHE A 372 10.48 -12.34 27.91
CA PHE A 372 9.25 -11.54 27.83
C PHE A 372 8.07 -12.37 27.31
N LYS A 373 8.25 -13.05 26.16
CA LYS A 373 7.21 -13.91 25.56
C LYS A 373 6.79 -15.05 26.47
N SER A 374 7.75 -15.67 27.15
CA SER A 374 7.49 -16.76 28.08
C SER A 374 6.78 -16.28 29.34
N PHE A 375 7.15 -15.10 29.85
CA PHE A 375 6.57 -14.51 31.04
C PHE A 375 5.09 -14.19 30.85
N LEU A 376 4.71 -13.62 29.69
CA LEU A 376 3.30 -13.35 29.34
C LEU A 376 2.38 -14.58 29.48
N LEU A 377 2.93 -15.79 29.33
CA LEU A 377 2.16 -17.04 29.38
C LEU A 377 2.25 -17.75 30.74
N LYS A 378 3.37 -17.60 31.45
CA LYS A 378 3.65 -18.33 32.69
C LYS A 378 3.23 -17.59 33.95
N ASP A 379 3.30 -16.27 33.93
CA ASP A 379 2.92 -15.46 35.08
C ASP A 379 1.40 -15.40 35.24
N SER A 380 0.90 -15.87 36.39
CA SER A 380 -0.54 -16.00 36.62
C SER A 380 -1.26 -14.65 36.59
N GLU A 381 -0.67 -13.63 37.21
CA GLU A 381 -1.27 -12.28 37.29
C GLU A 381 -1.37 -11.65 35.90
N THR A 382 -0.27 -11.68 35.14
CA THR A 382 -0.23 -11.16 33.77
C THR A 382 -1.19 -11.91 32.86
N SER A 383 -1.23 -13.24 32.95
CA SER A 383 -2.11 -14.08 32.13
C SER A 383 -3.59 -13.78 32.38
N GLN A 384 -3.99 -13.58 33.65
CA GLN A 384 -5.35 -13.19 34.01
C GLN A 384 -5.73 -11.82 33.45
N ARG A 385 -4.85 -10.82 33.55
CA ARG A 385 -5.07 -9.48 32.97
C ARG A 385 -5.21 -9.51 31.45
N LEU A 386 -4.38 -10.32 30.78
CA LEU A 386 -4.50 -10.52 29.33
C LEU A 386 -5.81 -11.21 28.96
N ALA A 387 -6.25 -12.21 29.72
CA ALA A 387 -7.51 -12.89 29.50
C ALA A 387 -8.72 -11.96 29.67
N ASP A 388 -8.72 -11.11 30.69
CA ASP A 388 -9.76 -10.10 30.91
C ASP A 388 -9.81 -9.08 29.75
N LEU A 389 -8.66 -8.51 29.38
CA LEU A 389 -8.56 -7.58 28.26
C LEU A 389 -9.02 -8.23 26.95
N ARG A 390 -8.58 -9.47 26.69
CA ARG A 390 -9.01 -10.25 25.53
C ARG A 390 -10.52 -10.43 25.49
N GLN A 391 -11.15 -10.77 26.62
CA GLN A 391 -12.59 -10.98 26.69
C GLN A 391 -13.35 -9.68 26.37
N ARG A 392 -12.92 -8.54 26.91
CA ARG A 392 -13.51 -7.23 26.61
C ARG A 392 -13.33 -6.83 25.15
N VAL A 393 -12.15 -7.07 24.58
CA VAL A 393 -11.88 -6.82 23.15
C VAL A 393 -12.77 -7.69 22.26
N GLU A 394 -12.86 -8.99 22.54
CA GLU A 394 -13.69 -9.91 21.76
C GLU A 394 -15.18 -9.58 21.88
N GLN A 395 -15.66 -9.26 23.08
CA GLN A 395 -17.06 -8.86 23.30
C GLN A 395 -17.39 -7.58 22.53
N PHE A 396 -16.51 -6.57 22.60
CA PHE A 396 -16.66 -5.34 21.84
C PHE A 396 -16.68 -5.61 20.33
N ALA A 397 -15.70 -6.39 19.83
CA ALA A 397 -15.56 -6.67 18.41
C ALA A 397 -16.72 -7.53 17.85
N ARG A 398 -17.32 -8.43 18.63
CA ARG A 398 -18.45 -9.27 18.20
C ARG A 398 -19.75 -8.49 18.02
N GLY A 399 -19.87 -7.29 18.59
CA GLY A 399 -21.04 -6.42 18.42
C GLY A 399 -21.19 -5.83 17.01
N PHE A 400 -20.19 -5.98 16.15
CA PHE A 400 -20.16 -5.38 14.81
C PHE A 400 -20.33 -6.41 13.69
N PRO A 401 -20.98 -6.05 12.56
CA PRO A 401 -21.14 -6.97 11.43
C PRO A 401 -19.80 -7.38 10.81
N MET A 402 -19.78 -8.51 10.12
CA MET A 402 -18.62 -9.00 9.37
C MET A 402 -18.99 -9.15 7.90
N PRO A 403 -18.32 -8.44 6.97
CA PRO A 403 -18.47 -8.73 5.54
C PRO A 403 -17.90 -10.11 5.22
N GLY A 404 -18.66 -10.94 4.50
CA GLY A 404 -18.24 -12.28 4.14
C GLY A 404 -19.42 -13.24 4.12
N PHE A 405 -19.14 -14.52 4.33
CA PHE A 405 -20.17 -15.54 4.55
C PHE A 405 -20.54 -15.59 6.03
N ASP A 406 -21.74 -16.10 6.31
CA ASP A 406 -22.23 -16.22 7.68
C ASP A 406 -21.46 -17.29 8.49
N GLU A 407 -20.92 -18.31 7.82
CA GLU A 407 -20.35 -19.50 8.46
C GLU A 407 -18.86 -19.78 8.16
N HIS A 408 -18.24 -19.14 7.14
CA HIS A 408 -16.87 -19.48 6.71
C HIS A 408 -16.00 -18.32 6.19
#